data_AF-A0A0L8H779-F1
#
_entry.id   AF-A0A0L8H779-F1
#
_cell.length_a   1.000
_cell.length_b   1.000
_cell.length_c   1.000
_cell.angle_alpha   90.00
_cell.angle_beta   90.00
_cell.angle_gamma   90.00
#
_symmetry.space_group_name_H-M   'P 1'
#
loop_
_entity.id
_entity.type
_entity.pdbx_description
1 polymer ?
#
loop_
_entity_poly.entity_id
_entity_poly.type
_entity_poly.pdbx_seq_one_letter_code
_entity_poly.pdbx_strand_id
1 'polypeptide(L)'
;MLTCFAGSILANLLLGEACLIPFKNHTDILTATAVWYLIFYSPFDIVYKLVKFLPFKLCIGTLKETQRAHKVYHGVTYTAKLFPHAYLLIVIIGTVKGAGSGIIKAFDRFLRGIWVPNSNEFLQPSLYTKACLIASIIFVLEKTSVIEAPHAVIYFGVVIFFVYFKLSSLLFGIHDPFVPFENLFCAIFLGGMWDAMRRAISSSKSSDDSGKSKSEKKND
;
A
#
# COMPACT_ATOMS: atom_id res chain seq x y z
N MET A 1 10.32 -5.63 15.87
CA MET A 1 9.16 -6.47 16.24
C MET A 1 7.85 -5.91 15.72
N LEU A 2 7.41 -4.72 16.16
CA LEU A 2 6.13 -4.13 15.72
C LEU A 2 5.97 -4.07 14.19
N THR A 3 7.02 -3.65 13.47
CA THR A 3 7.00 -3.58 11.99
C THR A 3 7.01 -4.95 11.30
N CYS A 4 7.60 -5.98 11.92
CA CYS A 4 7.69 -7.34 11.38
C CYS A 4 6.32 -8.04 11.42
N PHE A 5 5.60 -7.87 12.53
CA PHE A 5 4.30 -8.49 12.79
C PHE A 5 3.11 -7.55 12.55
N ALA A 6 3.36 -6.39 11.93
CA ALA A 6 2.39 -5.31 11.80
C ALA A 6 1.04 -5.75 11.22
N GLY A 7 1.06 -6.47 10.10
CA GLY A 7 -0.16 -6.94 9.45
C GLY A 7 -0.99 -7.87 10.34
N SER A 8 -0.35 -8.71 11.15
CA SER A 8 -1.06 -9.64 12.06
C SER A 8 -1.57 -8.93 13.30
N ILE A 9 -0.79 -8.03 13.90
CA ILE A 9 -1.21 -7.23 15.05
C ILE A 9 -2.45 -6.41 14.69
N LEU A 10 -2.41 -5.74 13.54
CA LEU A 10 -3.51 -4.89 13.09
C LEU A 10 -4.73 -5.71 12.68
N ALA A 11 -4.56 -6.82 11.96
CA ALA A 11 -5.67 -7.72 11.62
C ALA A 11 -6.38 -8.27 12.88
N ASN A 12 -5.62 -8.68 13.89
CA ASN A 12 -6.19 -9.19 15.14
C ASN A 12 -6.92 -8.10 15.93
N LEU A 13 -6.36 -6.89 15.96
CA LEU A 13 -7.03 -5.72 16.56
C LEU A 13 -8.39 -5.46 15.91
N LEU A 14 -8.46 -5.50 14.58
CA LEU A 14 -9.71 -5.29 13.82
C LEU A 14 -10.72 -6.44 13.99
N LEU A 15 -10.26 -7.66 14.21
CA LEU A 15 -11.11 -8.83 14.46
C LEU A 15 -11.54 -8.96 15.93
N GLY A 16 -11.04 -8.11 16.83
CA GLY A 16 -11.33 -8.18 18.26
C GLY A 16 -10.59 -9.31 18.98
N GLU A 17 -9.58 -9.89 18.35
CA GLU A 17 -8.71 -10.91 18.94
C GLU A 17 -7.55 -10.26 19.69
N ALA A 18 -6.87 -11.03 20.54
CA ALA A 18 -5.70 -10.52 21.25
C ALA A 18 -4.58 -10.11 20.27
N CYS A 19 -4.21 -8.82 20.28
CA CYS A 19 -3.14 -8.25 19.46
C CYS A 19 -1.78 -8.95 19.64
N LEU A 20 -1.60 -9.65 20.77
CA LEU A 20 -0.37 -10.35 21.14
C LEU A 20 -0.30 -11.80 20.64
N ILE A 21 -1.34 -12.33 19.97
CA ILE A 21 -1.32 -13.69 19.39
C ILE A 21 -0.09 -13.95 18.51
N PRO A 22 0.41 -13.00 17.69
CA PRO A 22 1.63 -13.23 16.90
C PRO A 22 2.87 -13.52 17.75
N PHE A 23 2.89 -13.09 19.02
CA PHE A 23 3.99 -13.35 19.95
C PHE A 23 3.93 -14.73 20.61
N LYS A 24 2.90 -15.54 20.32
CA LYS A 24 2.86 -16.94 20.75
C LYS A 24 3.81 -17.82 19.94
N ASN A 25 4.12 -17.42 18.70
CA ASN A 25 5.02 -18.18 17.82
C ASN A 25 6.49 -17.87 18.15
N HIS A 26 7.09 -18.67 19.02
CA HIS A 26 8.48 -18.49 19.45
C HIS A 26 9.49 -18.56 18.29
N THR A 27 9.23 -19.39 17.27
CA THR A 27 10.09 -19.50 16.07
C THR A 27 10.14 -18.21 15.27
N ASP A 28 8.98 -17.56 15.08
CA ASP A 28 8.87 -16.32 14.30
C ASP A 28 9.52 -15.16 15.06
N ILE A 29 9.37 -15.13 16.38
CA ILE A 29 10.02 -14.14 17.24
C ILE A 29 11.54 -14.33 17.20
N LEU A 30 12.03 -15.55 17.40
CA LEU A 30 13.46 -15.85 17.44
C LEU A 30 14.13 -15.52 16.09
N THR A 31 13.49 -15.87 14.98
CA THR A 31 14.00 -15.49 13.65
C THR A 31 14.00 -13.99 13.44
N ALA A 32 12.93 -13.28 13.83
CA ALA A 32 12.89 -11.82 13.74
C ALA A 32 13.94 -11.14 14.64
N THR A 33 14.19 -11.65 15.86
CA THR A 33 15.20 -11.10 16.77
C THR A 33 16.61 -11.38 16.28
N ALA A 34 16.87 -12.57 15.74
CA ALA A 34 18.14 -12.91 15.11
C ALA A 34 18.43 -12.01 13.91
N VAL A 35 17.47 -11.81 13.01
CA VAL A 35 17.61 -10.89 11.86
C VAL A 35 17.84 -9.46 12.33
N TRP A 36 17.09 -8.99 13.33
CA TRP A 36 17.29 -7.67 13.91
C TRP A 36 18.71 -7.52 14.49
N TYR A 37 19.17 -8.51 15.27
CA TYR A 37 20.51 -8.47 15.87
C TYR A 37 21.60 -8.47 14.81
N LEU A 38 21.51 -9.33 13.79
CA LEU A 38 22.49 -9.39 12.70
C LEU A 38 22.55 -8.09 11.90
N ILE A 39 21.42 -7.44 11.63
CA ILE A 39 21.40 -6.19 10.87
C ILE A 39 22.05 -5.04 11.66
N PHE A 40 21.84 -4.95 12.98
CA PHE A 40 22.32 -3.83 13.79
C PHE A 40 23.70 -4.03 14.43
N TYR A 41 24.05 -5.27 14.77
CA TYR A 41 25.23 -5.59 15.58
C TYR A 41 26.24 -6.51 14.88
N SER A 42 26.10 -6.77 13.57
CA SER A 42 27.11 -7.55 12.85
C SER A 42 28.48 -6.83 12.85
N PRO A 43 29.58 -7.56 13.06
CA PRO A 43 30.92 -6.96 13.01
C PRO A 43 31.17 -6.38 11.62
N PHE A 44 31.75 -5.17 11.57
CA PHE A 44 32.02 -4.42 10.33
C PHE A 44 30.80 -4.10 9.45
N ASP A 45 29.58 -4.28 9.99
CA ASP A 45 28.32 -4.03 9.29
C ASP A 45 28.17 -4.84 7.98
N ILE A 46 28.76 -6.05 7.97
CA ILE A 46 28.86 -6.93 6.78
C ILE A 46 27.46 -7.29 6.29
N VAL A 47 26.56 -7.66 7.20
CA VAL A 47 25.21 -8.12 6.86
C VAL A 47 24.41 -6.99 6.21
N TYR A 48 24.46 -5.79 6.79
CA TYR A 48 23.78 -4.62 6.24
C TYR A 48 24.32 -4.26 4.85
N LYS A 49 25.64 -4.24 4.67
CA LYS A 49 26.28 -3.94 3.38
C LYS A 49 25.90 -4.97 2.31
N LEU A 50 25.88 -6.25 2.66
CA LEU A 50 25.49 -7.34 1.77
C LEU A 50 24.02 -7.21 1.34
N VAL A 51 23.11 -6.98 2.27
CA VAL A 51 21.67 -6.79 1.97
C VAL A 51 21.41 -5.52 1.16
N LYS A 52 22.27 -4.51 1.28
CA LYS A 52 22.18 -3.28 0.47
C LYS A 52 22.64 -3.48 -0.97
N PHE A 53 23.47 -4.49 -1.24
CA PHE A 53 23.91 -4.82 -2.59
C PHE A 53 22.71 -5.25 -3.46
N LEU A 54 22.64 -4.71 -4.68
CA LEU A 54 21.46 -4.79 -5.54
C LEU A 54 20.93 -6.22 -5.76
N PRO A 55 21.73 -7.24 -6.12
CA PRO A 55 21.21 -8.58 -6.36
C PRO A 55 20.60 -9.22 -5.11
N PHE A 56 21.23 -9.06 -3.94
CA PHE A 56 20.66 -9.56 -2.68
C PHE A 56 19.38 -8.81 -2.32
N LYS A 57 19.37 -7.48 -2.48
CA LYS A 57 18.18 -6.66 -2.27
C LYS A 57 17.02 -7.08 -3.20
N LEU A 58 17.32 -7.45 -4.43
CA LEU A 58 16.35 -7.91 -5.42
C LEU A 58 15.76 -9.26 -5.00
N CYS A 59 16.59 -10.25 -4.66
CA CYS A 59 16.13 -11.55 -4.16
C CYS A 59 15.28 -11.43 -2.89
N ILE A 60 15.73 -10.65 -1.91
CA ILE A 60 14.94 -10.42 -0.68
C ILE A 60 13.63 -9.68 -1.00
N GLY A 61 13.68 -8.75 -1.96
CA GLY A 61 12.52 -8.03 -2.46
C GLY A 61 11.46 -8.95 -3.05
N THR A 62 11.84 -9.91 -3.90
CA THR A 62 10.89 -10.85 -4.51
C THR A 62 10.29 -11.80 -3.47
N LEU A 63 11.12 -12.39 -2.60
CA LEU A 63 10.65 -13.27 -1.51
C LEU A 63 9.64 -12.55 -0.60
N LYS A 64 9.93 -11.29 -0.25
CA LYS A 64 9.05 -10.46 0.57
C LYS A 64 7.67 -10.30 -0.06
N GLU A 65 7.60 -10.09 -1.37
CA GLU A 65 6.32 -9.86 -2.05
C GLU A 65 5.52 -11.15 -2.24
N THR A 66 6.19 -12.29 -2.45
CA THR A 66 5.53 -13.60 -2.37
C THR A 66 4.93 -13.84 -0.99
N GLN A 67 5.66 -13.51 0.08
CA GLN A 67 5.11 -13.58 1.44
C GLN A 67 3.96 -12.61 1.66
N ARG A 68 3.98 -11.42 1.04
CA ARG A 68 2.88 -10.45 1.13
C ARG A 68 1.61 -11.00 0.49
N ALA A 69 1.69 -11.55 -0.71
CA ALA A 69 0.55 -12.18 -1.38
C ALA A 69 -0.02 -13.32 -0.53
N HIS A 70 0.84 -14.14 0.07
CA HIS A 70 0.42 -15.19 1.01
C HIS A 70 -0.31 -14.63 2.24
N LYS A 71 0.21 -13.54 2.84
CA LYS A 71 -0.43 -12.88 3.99
C LYS A 71 -1.82 -12.36 3.65
N VAL A 72 -1.99 -11.73 2.49
CA VAL A 72 -3.31 -11.25 2.01
C VAL A 72 -4.27 -12.42 1.85
N TYR A 73 -3.87 -13.47 1.13
CA TYR A 73 -4.67 -14.67 0.91
C TYR A 73 -5.09 -15.33 2.24
N HIS A 74 -4.15 -15.50 3.18
CA HIS A 74 -4.44 -16.05 4.50
C HIS A 74 -5.39 -15.13 5.28
N GLY A 75 -5.28 -13.81 5.15
CA GLY A 75 -6.20 -12.86 5.77
C GLY A 75 -7.63 -13.07 5.26
N VAL A 76 -7.79 -13.04 3.94
CA VAL A 76 -9.08 -13.24 3.28
C VAL A 76 -9.69 -14.59 3.67
N THR A 77 -8.92 -15.67 3.58
CA THR A 77 -9.42 -17.02 3.89
C THR A 77 -9.75 -17.21 5.38
N TYR A 78 -8.99 -16.60 6.28
CA TYR A 78 -9.28 -16.64 7.72
C TYR A 78 -10.57 -15.89 8.03
N THR A 79 -10.69 -14.66 7.55
CA THR A 79 -11.84 -13.80 7.81
C THR A 79 -13.11 -14.32 7.13
N ALA A 80 -13.00 -14.91 5.94
CA ALA A 80 -14.14 -15.54 5.27
C ALA A 80 -14.72 -16.74 6.06
N LYS A 81 -13.91 -17.44 6.86
CA LYS A 81 -14.39 -18.51 7.74
C LYS A 81 -15.16 -17.96 8.95
N LEU A 82 -14.75 -16.81 9.47
CA LEU A 82 -15.39 -16.14 10.61
C LEU A 82 -16.68 -15.41 10.21
N PHE A 83 -16.65 -14.69 9.08
CA PHE A 83 -17.74 -13.84 8.61
C PHE A 83 -18.00 -14.05 7.11
N PRO A 84 -18.68 -15.13 6.70
CA PRO A 84 -18.81 -15.51 5.29
C PRO A 84 -19.58 -14.51 4.42
N HIS A 85 -20.51 -13.74 5.00
CA HIS A 85 -21.33 -12.76 4.26
C HIS A 85 -20.79 -11.33 4.33
N ALA A 86 -19.78 -11.06 5.15
CA ALA A 86 -19.25 -9.72 5.35
C ALA A 86 -18.11 -9.39 4.37
N TYR A 87 -18.41 -9.33 3.07
CA TYR A 87 -17.40 -9.16 2.02
C TYR A 87 -16.51 -7.93 2.21
N LEU A 88 -17.07 -6.80 2.61
CA LEU A 88 -16.32 -5.57 2.87
C LEU A 88 -15.28 -5.77 3.99
N LEU A 89 -15.66 -6.47 5.06
CA LEU A 89 -14.77 -6.77 6.17
C LEU A 89 -13.64 -7.73 5.75
N ILE A 90 -13.95 -8.73 4.92
CA ILE A 90 -12.94 -9.63 4.35
C ILE A 90 -11.90 -8.85 3.52
N VAL A 91 -12.35 -7.92 2.67
CA VAL A 91 -11.45 -7.08 1.86
C VAL A 91 -10.57 -6.19 2.73
N ILE A 92 -11.15 -5.55 3.76
CA ILE A 92 -10.39 -4.69 4.69
C ILE A 92 -9.32 -5.51 5.41
N ILE A 93 -9.66 -6.66 5.99
CA ILE A 93 -8.69 -7.47 6.74
C ILE A 93 -7.60 -8.03 5.82
N GLY A 94 -7.95 -8.47 4.60
CA GLY A 94 -6.97 -8.88 3.60
C GLY A 94 -5.96 -7.77 3.29
N THR A 95 -6.47 -6.55 3.05
CA THR A 95 -5.66 -5.37 2.76
C THR A 95 -4.76 -4.99 3.93
N VAL A 96 -5.31 -4.97 5.14
CA VAL A 96 -4.60 -4.68 6.39
C VAL A 96 -3.48 -5.70 6.64
N LYS A 97 -3.72 -6.99 6.37
CA LYS A 97 -2.70 -8.01 6.59
C LYS A 97 -1.52 -7.89 5.60
N GLY A 98 -1.78 -7.40 4.39
CA GLY A 98 -0.76 -7.14 3.36
C GLY A 98 -0.04 -5.79 3.49
N ALA A 99 -0.74 -4.73 3.94
CA ALA A 99 -0.25 -3.35 3.97
C ALA A 99 -0.11 -2.74 5.37
N GLY A 100 -0.46 -3.47 6.45
CA GLY A 100 -0.49 -2.95 7.81
C GLY A 100 0.83 -2.42 8.36
N SER A 101 1.96 -2.76 7.72
CA SER A 101 3.26 -2.18 8.03
C SER A 101 3.29 -0.66 7.86
N GLY A 102 2.53 -0.09 6.93
CA GLY A 102 2.52 1.35 6.72
C GLY A 102 1.75 2.11 7.78
N ILE A 103 0.61 1.57 8.22
CA ILE A 103 -0.19 2.10 9.32
C ILE A 103 0.62 2.05 10.63
N ILE A 104 1.20 0.89 10.95
CA ILE A 104 2.03 0.75 12.17
C ILE A 104 3.31 1.57 12.11
N LYS A 105 3.83 1.91 10.92
CA LYS A 105 4.99 2.79 10.79
C LYS A 105 4.69 4.22 11.27
N ALA A 106 3.47 4.73 11.05
CA ALA A 106 3.07 6.03 11.60
C ALA A 106 3.06 5.99 13.14
N PHE A 107 2.53 4.90 13.71
CA PHE A 107 2.53 4.68 15.16
C PHE A 107 3.95 4.49 15.74
N ASP A 108 4.81 3.72 15.06
CA ASP A 108 6.22 3.54 15.45
C ASP A 108 7.00 4.86 15.43
N ARG A 109 6.74 5.74 14.45
CA ARG A 109 7.30 7.10 14.43
C ARG A 109 6.83 7.92 15.63
N PHE A 110 5.53 7.85 15.95
CA PHE A 110 4.96 8.51 17.13
C PHE A 110 5.61 8.03 18.43
N LEU A 111 5.78 6.71 18.62
CA LEU A 111 6.46 6.14 19.78
C LEU A 111 7.92 6.61 19.91
N ARG A 112 8.58 6.90 18.78
CA ARG A 112 9.95 7.44 18.74
C ARG A 112 10.00 8.96 18.93
N GLY A 113 8.86 9.63 19.15
CA GLY A 113 8.77 11.08 19.30
C GLY A 113 8.90 11.87 17.99
N ILE A 114 8.80 11.20 16.84
CA ILE A 114 8.88 11.84 15.52
C ILE A 114 7.48 11.87 14.90
N TRP A 115 6.93 13.06 14.67
CA TRP A 115 5.62 13.21 14.02
C TRP A 115 5.77 13.73 12.60
N VAL A 116 5.39 12.92 11.61
CA VAL A 116 5.37 13.32 10.18
C VAL A 116 3.98 13.01 9.62
N PRO A 117 3.02 13.96 9.72
CA PRO A 117 1.62 13.73 9.38
C PRO A 117 1.37 13.62 7.87
N ASN A 118 2.25 14.19 7.06
CA ASN A 118 2.10 14.24 5.59
C ASN A 118 2.32 12.89 4.90
N SER A 119 2.76 11.85 5.63
CA SER A 119 3.14 10.53 5.09
C SER A 119 2.20 9.42 5.59
N ASN A 120 0.93 9.72 5.81
CA ASN A 120 -0.05 8.73 6.28
C ASN A 120 -0.62 7.91 5.12
N GLU A 121 -0.62 6.58 5.24
CA GLU A 121 -1.17 5.69 4.20
C GLU A 121 -2.68 5.88 3.98
N PHE A 122 -3.40 6.44 4.95
CA PHE A 122 -4.81 6.82 4.77
C PHE A 122 -5.00 8.03 3.87
N LEU A 123 -4.06 8.99 3.91
CA LEU A 123 -4.14 10.22 3.12
C LEU A 123 -3.58 10.01 1.72
N GLN A 124 -2.46 9.31 1.60
CA GLN A 124 -1.83 8.96 0.34
C GLN A 124 -1.52 7.46 0.33
N PRO A 125 -2.44 6.63 -0.22
CA PRO A 125 -2.24 5.20 -0.25
C PRO A 125 -1.08 4.83 -1.18
N SER A 126 -0.11 4.09 -0.65
CA SER A 126 1.03 3.61 -1.43
C SER A 126 0.58 2.64 -2.53
N LEU A 127 1.39 2.48 -3.58
CA LEU A 127 1.17 1.43 -4.59
C LEU A 127 0.90 0.06 -3.98
N TYR A 128 1.61 -0.29 -2.91
CA TYR A 128 1.48 -1.59 -2.27
C TYR A 128 0.13 -1.72 -1.54
N THR A 129 -0.37 -0.64 -0.96
CA THR A 129 -1.69 -0.62 -0.30
C THR A 129 -2.80 -0.78 -1.35
N LYS A 130 -2.68 -0.08 -2.50
CA LYS A 130 -3.59 -0.22 -3.64
C LYS A 130 -3.57 -1.64 -4.22
N ALA A 131 -2.38 -2.20 -4.42
CA ALA A 131 -2.21 -3.57 -4.91
C ALA A 131 -2.79 -4.61 -3.94
N CYS A 132 -2.60 -4.45 -2.63
CA CYS A 132 -3.22 -5.31 -1.61
C CYS A 132 -4.74 -5.23 -1.61
N LEU A 133 -5.31 -4.05 -1.85
CA LEU A 133 -6.76 -3.86 -1.97
C LEU A 133 -7.30 -4.62 -3.18
N ILE A 134 -6.70 -4.44 -4.35
CA ILE A 134 -7.08 -5.15 -5.57
C ILE A 134 -6.94 -6.66 -5.39
N ALA A 135 -5.82 -7.13 -4.84
CA ALA A 135 -5.61 -8.56 -4.55
C ALA A 135 -6.66 -9.12 -3.59
N SER A 136 -7.04 -8.36 -2.55
CA SER A 136 -8.08 -8.78 -1.62
C SER A 136 -9.45 -8.89 -2.28
N ILE A 137 -9.79 -7.97 -3.19
CA ILE A 137 -11.03 -8.05 -3.99
C ILE A 137 -11.02 -9.29 -4.88
N ILE A 138 -9.92 -9.55 -5.58
CA ILE A 138 -9.78 -10.75 -6.45
C ILE A 138 -9.99 -12.03 -5.64
N PHE A 139 -9.36 -12.17 -4.47
CA PHE A 139 -9.53 -13.34 -3.63
C PHE A 139 -10.95 -13.47 -3.04
N VAL A 140 -11.66 -12.36 -2.81
CA VAL A 140 -13.08 -12.41 -2.41
C VAL A 140 -13.97 -12.85 -3.56
N LEU A 141 -13.74 -12.32 -4.77
CA LEU A 141 -14.50 -12.72 -5.98
C LEU A 141 -14.31 -14.18 -6.35
N GLU A 142 -13.11 -14.69 -6.14
CA GLU A 142 -12.82 -16.12 -6.24
C GLU A 142 -13.66 -16.92 -5.25
N LYS A 143 -13.74 -16.49 -3.98
CA LYS A 143 -14.54 -17.17 -2.94
C LYS A 143 -16.04 -17.14 -3.22
N THR A 144 -16.55 -16.07 -3.82
CA THR A 144 -17.97 -15.98 -4.23
C THR A 144 -18.27 -16.74 -5.52
N SER A 145 -17.30 -17.49 -6.08
CA SER A 145 -17.42 -18.25 -7.34
C SER A 145 -17.87 -17.41 -8.53
N VAL A 146 -17.64 -16.10 -8.49
CA VAL A 146 -17.89 -15.21 -9.66
C VAL A 146 -16.81 -15.40 -10.72
N ILE A 147 -15.60 -15.80 -10.29
CA ILE A 147 -14.48 -16.14 -11.15
C ILE A 147 -14.29 -17.67 -11.08
N GLU A 148 -14.72 -18.38 -12.12
CA GLU A 148 -14.56 -19.84 -12.24
C GLU A 148 -13.15 -20.23 -12.75
N ALA A 149 -12.09 -19.74 -12.10
CA ALA A 149 -10.72 -20.11 -12.43
C ALA A 149 -10.09 -20.95 -11.29
N PRO A 150 -9.14 -21.84 -11.59
CA PRO A 150 -8.45 -22.61 -10.55
C PRO A 150 -7.72 -21.69 -9.57
N HIS A 151 -7.91 -21.92 -8.27
CA HIS A 151 -7.28 -21.14 -7.19
C HIS A 151 -5.78 -20.96 -7.37
N ALA A 152 -5.08 -22.03 -7.81
CA ALA A 152 -3.64 -21.98 -8.04
C ALA A 152 -3.24 -20.94 -9.10
N VAL A 153 -4.05 -20.77 -10.16
CA VAL A 153 -3.77 -19.82 -11.25
C VAL A 153 -4.01 -18.38 -10.79
N ILE A 154 -5.10 -18.13 -10.07
CA ILE A 154 -5.40 -16.81 -9.51
C ILE A 154 -4.32 -16.39 -8.52
N TYR A 155 -3.98 -17.29 -7.57
CA TYR A 155 -2.92 -17.03 -6.59
C TYR A 155 -1.57 -16.76 -7.26
N PHE A 156 -1.20 -17.56 -8.26
CA PHE A 156 0.04 -17.38 -9.01
C PHE A 156 0.06 -16.04 -9.78
N GLY A 157 -1.05 -15.67 -10.42
CA GLY A 157 -1.20 -14.39 -11.10
C GLY A 157 -1.01 -13.20 -10.15
N VAL A 158 -1.61 -13.25 -8.96
CA VAL A 158 -1.44 -12.21 -7.93
C VAL A 158 0.02 -12.12 -7.44
N VAL A 159 0.69 -13.25 -7.24
CA VAL A 159 2.12 -13.27 -6.85
C VAL A 159 2.99 -12.64 -7.93
N ILE A 160 2.80 -13.02 -9.21
CA ILE A 160 3.54 -12.43 -10.33
C ILE A 160 3.32 -10.92 -10.38
N PHE A 161 2.08 -10.47 -10.21
CA PHE A 161 1.73 -9.07 -10.18
C PHE A 161 2.53 -8.32 -9.10
N PHE A 162 2.52 -8.80 -7.85
CA PHE A 162 3.29 -8.16 -6.77
C PHE A 162 4.80 -8.14 -7.04
N VAL A 163 5.36 -9.26 -7.52
CA VAL A 163 6.78 -9.35 -7.87
C VAL A 163 7.13 -8.38 -9.00
N TYR A 164 6.30 -8.29 -10.03
CA TYR A 164 6.49 -7.38 -11.17
C TYR A 164 6.55 -5.92 -10.75
N PHE A 165 5.58 -5.44 -9.94
CA PHE A 165 5.60 -4.06 -9.46
C PHE A 165 6.80 -3.78 -8.56
N LYS A 166 7.21 -4.77 -7.75
CA LYS A 166 8.37 -4.61 -6.87
C LYS A 166 9.68 -4.53 -7.63
N LEU A 167 9.88 -5.40 -8.60
CA LEU A 167 11.05 -5.37 -9.47
C LEU A 167 11.08 -4.07 -10.27
N SER A 168 9.93 -3.65 -10.82
CA SER A 168 9.82 -2.39 -11.55
C SER A 168 10.19 -1.19 -10.68
N SER A 169 9.70 -1.13 -9.43
CA SER A 169 10.03 -0.08 -8.47
C SER A 169 11.51 -0.09 -8.05
N LEU A 170 12.12 -1.27 -7.91
CA LEU A 170 13.53 -1.41 -7.51
C LEU A 170 14.52 -1.13 -8.65
N LEU A 171 14.19 -1.51 -9.88
CA LEU A 171 15.08 -1.38 -11.05
C LEU A 171 14.93 -0.04 -11.76
N PHE A 172 13.69 0.39 -12.00
CA PHE A 172 13.41 1.62 -12.77
C PHE A 172 13.20 2.86 -11.90
N GLY A 173 13.08 2.69 -10.57
CA GLY A 173 12.83 3.81 -9.65
C GLY A 173 11.48 4.51 -9.87
N ILE A 174 10.59 3.92 -10.68
CA ILE A 174 9.28 4.49 -10.97
C ILE A 174 8.43 4.38 -9.70
N HIS A 175 8.03 5.54 -9.18
CA HIS A 175 7.43 5.64 -7.86
C HIS A 175 5.99 5.08 -7.85
N ASP A 176 5.18 5.31 -8.89
CA ASP A 176 3.79 4.85 -8.96
C ASP A 176 3.22 4.78 -10.41
N PRO A 177 3.17 3.61 -11.08
CA PRO A 177 2.51 3.41 -12.38
C PRO A 177 0.98 3.62 -12.39
N PHE A 178 0.33 3.73 -11.23
CA PHE A 178 -1.14 3.92 -11.14
C PHE A 178 -1.59 5.39 -11.21
N VAL A 179 -0.68 6.35 -11.06
CA VAL A 179 -0.98 7.79 -11.11
C VAL A 179 -1.70 8.24 -12.39
N PRO A 180 -1.30 7.83 -13.62
CA PRO A 180 -2.03 8.24 -14.82
C PRO A 180 -3.46 7.68 -14.86
N PHE A 181 -3.67 6.45 -14.38
CA PHE A 181 -5.00 5.85 -14.31
C PHE A 181 -5.89 6.55 -13.27
N GLU A 182 -5.33 6.89 -12.12
CA GLU A 182 -6.04 7.62 -11.06
C GLU A 182 -6.41 9.04 -11.52
N ASN A 183 -5.49 9.73 -12.21
CA ASN A 183 -5.77 11.04 -12.79
C ASN A 183 -6.88 10.97 -13.85
N LEU A 184 -6.90 9.92 -14.68
CA LEU A 184 -7.95 9.69 -15.65
C LEU A 184 -9.30 9.40 -14.97
N PHE A 185 -9.31 8.55 -13.94
CA PHE A 185 -10.52 8.26 -13.18
C PHE A 185 -11.07 9.50 -12.47
N CYS A 186 -10.19 10.29 -11.84
CA CYS A 186 -10.55 11.56 -11.20
C CYS A 186 -11.06 12.59 -12.22
N ALA A 187 -10.48 12.65 -13.42
CA ALA A 187 -10.92 13.52 -14.49
C ALA A 187 -12.35 13.18 -14.95
N ILE A 188 -12.66 11.89 -15.07
CA ILE A 188 -13.93 11.38 -15.60
C ILE A 188 -15.04 11.39 -14.54
N PHE A 189 -14.80 10.86 -13.34
CA PHE A 189 -15.85 10.59 -12.35
C PHE A 189 -15.93 11.61 -11.20
N LEU A 190 -14.80 12.19 -10.78
CA LEU A 190 -14.75 13.12 -9.63
C LEU A 190 -14.73 14.59 -10.06
N GLY A 191 -15.08 14.88 -11.31
CA GLY A 191 -15.24 16.26 -11.79
C GLY A 191 -13.94 16.97 -12.11
N GLY A 192 -12.81 16.26 -12.30
CA GLY A 192 -11.56 16.91 -12.74
C GLY A 192 -11.71 17.63 -14.10
N MET A 193 -12.57 17.15 -14.99
CA MET A 193 -13.00 17.88 -16.20
C MET A 193 -13.80 19.15 -15.88
N TRP A 194 -14.68 19.12 -14.87
CA TRP A 194 -15.48 20.28 -14.44
C TRP A 194 -14.63 21.35 -13.73
N ASP A 195 -13.66 20.94 -12.92
CA ASP A 195 -12.70 21.84 -12.27
C ASP A 195 -11.64 22.39 -13.23
N ALA A 196 -11.21 21.61 -14.23
CA ALA A 196 -10.37 22.11 -15.32
C ALA A 196 -11.15 23.12 -16.19
N MET A 197 -12.42 22.84 -16.48
CA MET A 197 -13.30 23.75 -17.22
C MET A 197 -13.61 25.03 -16.43
N ARG A 198 -13.89 24.94 -15.12
CA ARG A 198 -14.05 26.12 -14.25
C ARG A 198 -12.80 26.97 -14.16
N ARG A 199 -11.60 26.36 -14.08
CA ARG A 199 -10.33 27.08 -14.09
C ARG A 199 -10.02 27.74 -15.42
N ALA A 200 -10.35 27.10 -16.55
CA ALA A 200 -10.25 27.71 -17.87
C ALA A 200 -11.22 28.89 -18.04
N ILE A 201 -12.45 28.78 -17.55
CA ILE A 201 -13.47 29.84 -17.58
C ILE A 201 -13.11 30.99 -16.63
N SER A 202 -12.53 30.72 -15.44
CA SER A 202 -12.06 31.78 -14.54
C SER A 202 -10.79 32.46 -15.07
N SER A 203 -9.92 31.72 -15.76
CA SER A 203 -8.76 32.27 -16.47
C SER A 203 -9.19 33.15 -17.64
N SER A 204 -10.26 32.79 -18.37
CA SER A 204 -10.79 33.64 -19.45
C SER A 204 -11.50 34.89 -18.93
N LYS A 205 -12.15 34.81 -17.76
CA LYS A 205 -12.78 35.97 -17.09
C LYS A 205 -11.78 36.98 -16.53
N SER A 206 -10.62 36.52 -16.06
CA SER A 206 -9.55 37.40 -15.55
C SER A 206 -8.75 38.10 -16.66
N SER A 207 -8.70 37.52 -17.86
CA SER A 207 -8.20 38.21 -19.05
C SER A 207 -9.15 39.29 -19.60
N ASP A 208 -10.45 39.19 -19.32
CA ASP A 208 -11.44 40.20 -19.76
C ASP A 208 -11.47 41.44 -18.83
N ASP A 209 -11.16 41.26 -17.54
CA ASP A 209 -11.14 42.36 -16.56
C ASP A 209 -9.85 43.20 -16.63
N SER A 210 -8.76 42.62 -17.15
CA SER A 210 -7.53 43.35 -17.45
C SER A 210 -7.57 44.13 -18.77
N GLY A 211 -8.59 43.90 -19.62
CA GLY A 211 -8.85 44.66 -20.85
C GLY A 211 -9.64 45.96 -20.63
N LYS A 212 -10.52 46.02 -19.62
CA LYS A 212 -11.37 47.21 -19.35
C LYS A 212 -10.67 48.31 -18.56
N SER A 213 -9.66 47.99 -17.73
CA SER A 213 -8.93 49.02 -16.96
C SER A 213 -7.91 49.84 -17.78
N LYS A 214 -7.64 49.47 -19.04
CA LYS A 214 -6.73 50.21 -19.93
C LYS A 214 -7.42 51.21 -20.87
N SER A 215 -8.75 51.16 -21.04
CA SER A 215 -9.47 52.06 -21.94
C SER A 215 -9.96 53.37 -21.29
N GLU A 216 -9.98 53.48 -19.96
CA GLU A 216 -10.43 54.70 -19.26
C GLU A 216 -9.31 55.72 -18.95
N LYS A 217 -8.05 55.43 -19.30
CA LYS A 217 -6.90 56.34 -19.05
C LYS A 217 -6.38 57.08 -20.29
N LYS A 218 -7.17 57.17 -21.35
CA LYS A 218 -6.74 57.79 -22.61
C LYS A 218 -7.75 58.83 -23.10
N ASN A 219 -8.03 59.82 -22.25
CA ASN A 219 -8.62 61.10 -22.61
C ASN A 219 -8.00 62.16 -21.68
N ASP A 220 -6.73 62.49 -21.95
CA ASP A 220 -6.10 63.76 -21.61
C ASP A 220 -5.52 64.32 -22.92
#